data_AF-A0A2H3T304-F1
#
_entry.id   AF-A0A2H3T304-F1
#
_cell.length_a   1.000
_cell.length_b   1.000
_cell.length_c   1.000
_cell.angle_alpha   90.00
_cell.angle_beta   90.00
_cell.angle_gamma   90.00
#
_symmetry.space_group_name_H-M   'P 1'
#
loop_
_entity.id
_entity.type
_entity.pdbx_description
1 polymer ?
#
loop_
_entity_poly.entity_id
_entity_poly.type
_entity_poly.pdbx_seq_one_letter_code
_entity_poly.pdbx_strand_id
1 'polypeptide(L)'
;MANRLLADRDASPVGKRWAINFIKRQPELKTRFQRKYDYRRAKCEDPTIIRNWFRLIENTIAKYGIRSDDIWNFDETGFMMGVISSGIVITSSERRGNPKSVQPGNRE
;
A
#
# COMPACT_ATOMS: atom_id res chain seq x y z
N MET A 1 -18.37 -10.05 -15.77
CA MET A 1 -17.85 -10.11 -17.15
C MET A 1 -17.86 -11.55 -17.67
N ALA A 2 -17.12 -12.50 -17.07
CA ALA A 2 -17.13 -13.91 -17.50
C ALA A 2 -18.53 -14.55 -17.57
N ASN A 3 -19.37 -14.36 -16.54
CA ASN A 3 -20.75 -14.86 -16.57
C ASN A 3 -21.63 -14.21 -17.64
N ARG A 4 -21.34 -12.96 -18.04
CA ARG A 4 -22.09 -12.30 -19.13
C ARG A 4 -21.74 -12.95 -20.47
N LEU A 5 -20.45 -13.14 -20.73
CA LEU A 5 -19.98 -13.83 -21.95
C LEU A 5 -20.44 -15.28 -22.06
N LEU A 6 -20.68 -15.96 -20.94
CA LEU A 6 -21.23 -17.32 -20.91
C LEU A 6 -22.74 -17.32 -21.15
N ALA A 7 -23.46 -16.35 -20.58
CA ALA A 7 -24.88 -16.17 -20.85
C ALA A 7 -25.17 -15.88 -22.33
N ASP A 8 -24.33 -15.07 -22.98
CA ASP A 8 -24.42 -14.79 -24.43
C ASP A 8 -24.18 -16.05 -25.31
N ARG A 9 -23.69 -17.14 -24.72
CA ARG A 9 -23.37 -18.41 -25.40
C ARG A 9 -24.22 -19.58 -24.90
N ASP A 10 -25.30 -19.31 -24.17
CA ASP A 10 -26.14 -20.30 -23.51
C ASP A 10 -25.36 -21.31 -22.65
N ALA A 11 -24.25 -20.85 -22.05
CA ALA A 11 -23.37 -21.67 -21.22
C ALA A 11 -23.62 -21.46 -19.73
N SER A 12 -23.33 -22.50 -18.93
CA SER A 12 -23.48 -22.44 -17.48
C SER A 12 -22.53 -21.41 -16.84
N PRO A 13 -22.93 -20.73 -15.75
CA PRO A 13 -22.09 -19.76 -15.05
C PRO A 13 -20.79 -20.36 -14.50
N VAL A 14 -19.79 -19.50 -14.28
CA VAL A 14 -18.55 -19.95 -13.65
C VAL A 14 -18.75 -20.31 -12.18
N GLY A 15 -18.04 -21.34 -11.72
CA GLY A 15 -18.04 -21.74 -10.32
C GLY A 15 -17.35 -20.74 -9.39
N LYS A 16 -17.65 -20.78 -8.08
CA LYS A 16 -17.14 -19.85 -7.05
C LYS A 16 -15.60 -19.71 -7.03
N ARG A 17 -14.86 -20.76 -7.37
CA ARG A 17 -13.39 -20.79 -7.38
C ARG A 17 -12.75 -20.38 -8.71
N TRP A 18 -13.56 -20.06 -9.72
CA TRP A 18 -13.08 -19.81 -11.08
C TRP A 18 -12.02 -18.70 -11.13
N ALA A 19 -12.26 -17.57 -10.47
CA ALA A 19 -11.33 -16.43 -10.49
C ALA A 19 -9.95 -16.80 -9.93
N ILE A 20 -9.92 -17.52 -8.80
CA ILE A 20 -8.66 -17.97 -8.17
C ILE A 20 -7.94 -18.96 -9.07
N ASN A 21 -8.66 -19.92 -9.65
CA ASN A 21 -8.09 -20.92 -10.53
C ASN A 21 -7.58 -20.31 -11.85
N PHE A 22 -8.27 -19.29 -12.37
CA PHE A 22 -7.85 -18.54 -13.55
C PHE A 22 -6.51 -17.83 -13.30
N ILE A 23 -6.37 -17.12 -12.17
CA ILE A 23 -5.12 -16.44 -11.80
C ILE A 23 -3.99 -17.46 -11.62
N LYS A 24 -4.25 -18.62 -11.01
CA LYS A 24 -3.25 -19.68 -10.84
C LYS A 24 -2.75 -20.27 -12.17
N ARG A 25 -3.57 -20.26 -13.22
CA ARG A 25 -3.21 -20.81 -14.54
C ARG A 25 -2.39 -19.82 -15.38
N GLN A 26 -2.49 -18.52 -15.10
CA GLN A 26 -1.82 -17.47 -15.86
C GLN A 26 -0.57 -16.98 -15.13
N PRO A 27 0.64 -17.41 -15.51
CA PRO A 27 1.88 -17.01 -14.84
C PRO A 27 2.17 -15.51 -14.96
N GLU A 28 1.58 -14.85 -15.96
CA GLU A 28 1.62 -13.40 -16.18
C GLU A 28 0.85 -12.60 -15.12
N LEU A 29 -0.02 -13.24 -14.33
CA LEU A 29 -0.80 -12.61 -13.28
C LEU A 29 -0.27 -13.01 -11.91
N LYS A 30 0.00 -12.02 -11.06
CA LYS A 30 0.40 -12.23 -9.66
C LYS A 30 -0.55 -11.53 -8.71
N THR A 31 -0.94 -12.27 -7.67
CA THR A 31 -1.64 -11.71 -6.52
C THR A 31 -0.63 -10.99 -5.62
N ARG A 32 -0.88 -9.72 -5.33
CA ARG A 32 -0.05 -8.89 -4.45
C ARG A 32 -0.89 -8.26 -3.37
N PHE A 33 -0.31 -8.11 -2.18
CA PHE A 33 -0.90 -7.31 -1.12
C PHE A 33 -0.62 -5.83 -1.40
N GLN A 34 -1.70 -5.06 -1.40
CA GLN A 34 -1.67 -3.63 -1.55
C GLN A 34 -1.85 -2.98 -0.18
N ARG A 35 -1.02 -1.98 0.13
CA ARG A 35 -1.26 -1.11 1.28
C ARG A 35 -1.98 0.14 0.80
N LYS A 36 -3.11 0.47 1.43
CA LYS A 36 -3.72 1.79 1.25
C LYS A 36 -2.78 2.82 1.87
N TYR A 37 -2.45 3.83 1.08
CA TYR A 37 -1.63 4.95 1.52
C TYR A 37 -2.48 6.21 1.48
N ASP A 38 -2.40 7.01 2.54
CA ASP A 38 -3.17 8.24 2.63
C ASP A 38 -2.70 9.24 1.57
N TYR A 39 -3.63 9.77 0.78
CA TYR A 39 -3.30 10.67 -0.31
C TYR A 39 -2.72 12.00 0.16
N ARG A 40 -3.21 12.52 1.29
CA ARG A 40 -2.71 13.77 1.85
C ARG A 40 -1.26 13.58 2.31
N ARG A 41 -0.95 12.43 2.95
CA ARG A 41 0.43 12.06 3.28
C ARG A 41 1.32 11.96 2.04
N ALA A 42 0.86 11.26 1.00
CA ALA A 42 1.60 11.13 -0.25
C ALA A 42 1.93 12.48 -0.92
N LYS A 43 1.05 13.47 -0.78
CA LYS A 43 1.25 14.83 -1.32
C LYS A 43 2.19 15.68 -0.47
N CYS A 44 2.19 15.49 0.84
CA CYS A 44 2.98 16.27 1.78
C CYS A 44 4.40 15.73 1.99
N GLU A 45 4.70 14.51 1.52
CA GLU A 45 6.01 13.91 1.62
C GLU A 45 6.95 14.38 0.51
N ASP A 46 7.86 15.29 0.83
CA ASP A 46 9.01 15.61 -0.01
C ASP A 46 10.23 14.78 0.45
N PRO A 47 10.74 13.84 -0.38
CA PRO A 47 11.89 13.02 -0.05
C PRO A 47 13.16 13.82 0.29
N THR A 48 13.29 15.05 -0.21
CA THR A 48 14.42 15.93 0.07
C THR A 48 14.32 16.50 1.47
N ILE A 49 13.13 16.99 1.86
CA ILE A 49 12.87 17.53 3.20
C ILE A 49 13.07 16.42 4.24
N ILE A 50 12.51 15.23 4.00
CA ILE A 50 12.63 14.09 4.91
C ILE A 50 14.11 13.70 5.11
N ARG A 51 14.88 13.57 4.02
CA ARG A 51 16.31 13.23 4.10
C ARG A 51 17.13 14.30 4.82
N ASN A 52 16.87 15.58 4.53
CA ASN A 52 17.56 16.69 5.19
C ASN A 52 17.26 16.72 6.69
N TRP A 53 16.03 16.41 7.09
CA TRP A 53 15.64 16.32 8.50
C TRP A 53 16.39 15.19 9.22
N PHE A 54 16.44 13.98 8.66
CA PHE A 54 17.20 12.88 9.26
C PHE A 54 18.69 13.20 9.38
N ARG A 55 19.29 13.82 8.35
CA ARG A 55 20.68 14.26 8.41
C ARG A 55 20.92 15.31 9.51
N LEU A 56 19.97 16.22 9.73
CA LEU A 56 20.05 17.19 10.82
C LEU A 56 20.00 16.52 12.19
N ILE A 57 19.13 15.52 12.36
CA ILE A 57 19.03 14.73 13.59
C ILE A 57 20.34 13.99 13.87
N GLU A 58 20.89 13.28 12.88
CA GLU A 58 22.18 12.58 13.00
C GLU A 58 23.31 13.54 13.42
N ASN A 59 23.41 14.69 12.78
CA ASN A 59 24.40 15.72 13.12
C ASN A 59 24.22 16.25 14.55
N THR A 60 22.97 16.42 14.99
CA THR A 60 22.65 16.88 16.35
C THR A 60 23.05 15.83 17.38
N ILE A 61 22.71 14.56 17.14
CA ILE A 61 23.10 13.43 18.00
C ILE A 61 24.62 13.36 18.13
N ALA A 62 25.34 13.44 17.01
CA ALA A 62 26.80 13.41 17.01
C ALA A 62 27.42 14.62 17.72
N LYS A 63 26.87 15.83 17.51
CA LYS A 63 27.38 17.07 18.12
C LYS A 63 27.25 17.08 19.64
N TYR A 64 26.14 16.59 20.16
CA TYR A 64 25.84 16.62 21.59
C TYR A 64 26.12 15.28 22.30
N GLY A 65 26.61 14.26 21.58
CA GLY A 65 26.92 12.95 22.15
C GLY A 65 25.69 12.25 22.75
N ILE A 66 24.51 12.47 22.16
CA ILE A 66 23.25 11.89 22.66
C ILE A 66 23.33 10.37 22.52
N ARG A 67 23.14 9.64 23.62
CA ARG A 67 23.11 8.16 23.58
C ARG A 67 21.78 7.70 23.03
N SER A 68 21.79 6.54 22.37
CA SER A 68 20.56 5.88 21.91
C SER A 68 19.55 5.68 23.05
N ASP A 69 20.04 5.41 24.25
CA ASP A 69 19.24 5.13 25.45
C ASP A 69 18.51 6.37 25.96
N ASP A 70 18.94 7.57 25.55
CA ASP A 70 18.34 8.85 25.91
C ASP A 70 17.34 9.35 24.86
N ILE A 71 17.08 8.56 23.80
CA ILE A 71 16.12 8.89 22.75
C ILE A 71 14.79 8.21 23.05
N TRP A 72 13.78 9.02 23.38
CA TRP A 72 12.43 8.56 23.66
C TRP A 72 11.48 9.02 22.55
N ASN A 73 10.63 8.12 22.07
CA ASN A 73 9.52 8.52 21.21
C ASN A 73 8.46 9.22 22.05
N PHE A 74 8.10 10.43 21.64
CA PHE A 74 6.94 11.14 22.18
C PHE A 74 5.83 11.05 21.13
N ASP A 75 5.03 10.00 21.17
CA ASP A 75 3.82 9.88 20.37
C ASP A 75 2.59 10.21 21.23
N GLU A 76 1.98 11.38 20.97
CA GLU A 76 0.61 11.59 21.40
C GLU A 76 -0.25 10.50 20.74
N THR A 77 -1.04 9.80 21.55
CA THR A 77 -2.02 8.80 21.12
C THR A 77 -3.14 9.50 20.32
N GLY A 78 -2.84 9.88 19.08
CA GLY A 78 -3.75 10.52 18.17
C GLY A 78 -4.65 9.49 17.50
N PHE A 79 -5.95 9.76 17.52
CA PHE A 79 -6.97 9.03 16.76
C PHE A 79 -6.44 8.60 15.39
N MET A 80 -6.66 7.33 15.04
CA MET A 80 -6.19 6.73 13.78
C MET A 80 -6.88 7.40 12.57
N MET A 81 -6.34 8.52 12.14
CA MET A 81 -6.76 9.24 10.94
C MET A 81 -6.15 8.54 9.73
N GLY A 82 -6.94 7.63 9.15
CA GLY A 82 -6.61 6.89 7.93
C GLY A 82 -6.78 5.39 8.12
N VAL A 83 -7.73 4.80 7.41
CA VAL A 83 -7.91 3.34 7.37
C VAL A 83 -6.81 2.73 6.50
N ILE A 84 -5.74 2.25 7.12
CA ILE A 84 -4.71 1.43 6.46
C ILE A 84 -5.26 0.01 6.32
N SER A 85 -6.27 -0.19 5.47
CA SER A 85 -6.75 -1.53 5.13
C SER A 85 -5.88 -2.12 4.02
N SER A 86 -5.33 -3.30 4.27
CA SER A 86 -4.63 -4.10 3.27
C SER A 86 -5.63 -4.74 2.29
N GLY A 87 -5.46 -4.48 1.00
CA GLY A 87 -6.27 -5.09 -0.06
C GLY A 87 -5.48 -6.12 -0.84
N ILE A 88 -6.14 -7.13 -1.40
CA ILE A 88 -5.54 -8.04 -2.39
C ILE A 88 -5.81 -7.47 -3.77
N VAL A 89 -4.76 -7.33 -4.59
CA VAL A 89 -4.88 -6.92 -5.99
C VAL A 89 -4.15 -7.90 -6.91
N ILE A 90 -4.60 -7.96 -8.15
CA ILE A 90 -4.00 -8.78 -9.20
C ILE A 90 -3.24 -7.84 -10.13
N THR A 91 -1.94 -8.05 -10.30
CA THR A 91 -1.07 -7.24 -11.15
C THR A 91 -0.29 -8.12 -12.12
N SER A 92 0.24 -7.52 -13.19
CA SER A 92 1.21 -8.19 -14.06
C SER A 92 2.41 -8.71 -13.24
N SER A 93 2.92 -9.88 -13.63
CA SER A 93 4.09 -10.53 -13.05
C SER A 93 5.37 -9.70 -13.15
N GLU A 94 5.44 -8.80 -14.13
CA GLU A 94 6.60 -7.94 -14.40
C GLU A 94 6.69 -6.74 -13.44
N ARG A 95 5.60 -6.39 -12.76
CA ARG A 95 5.57 -5.25 -11.84
C ARG A 95 6.41 -5.53 -10.60
N ARG A 96 7.50 -4.77 -10.42
CA ARG A 96 8.32 -4.79 -9.21
C ARG A 96 7.69 -3.90 -8.13
N GLY A 97 7.52 -4.45 -6.94
CA GLY A 97 7.00 -3.75 -5.76
C GLY A 97 5.50 -3.97 -5.49
N ASN A 98 5.11 -3.73 -4.23
CA ASN A 98 3.70 -3.79 -3.85
C ASN A 98 2.98 -2.55 -4.37
N PRO A 99 1.83 -2.71 -5.05
CA PRO A 99 1.02 -1.58 -5.46
C PRO A 99 0.57 -0.79 -4.22
N LYS A 100 0.54 0.54 -4.35
CA LYS A 100 -0.10 1.44 -3.39
C LYS A 100 -1.37 1.97 -4.06
N SER A 101 -2.53 1.81 -3.44
CA SER A 101 -3.69 2.62 -3.85
C SER A 101 -3.70 3.88 -3.03
N VAL A 102 -3.79 4.99 -3.73
CA VAL A 102 -4.13 6.28 -3.13
C VAL A 102 -5.63 6.27 -2.85
N GLN A 103 -6.03 6.48 -1.58
CA GLN A 103 -7.43 6.73 -1.25
C GLN A 103 -7.68 8.24 -1.27
N PRO A 104 -8.71 8.73 -1.96
CA PRO A 104 -9.19 10.09 -1.71
C PRO A 104 -9.58 10.15 -0.24
N GLY A 105 -8.90 11.01 0.54
CA GLY A 105 -9.26 11.23 1.94
C GLY A 105 -10.72 11.67 2.03
N ASN A 106 -11.41 11.25 3.10
CA ASN A 106 -12.82 11.55 3.37
C ASN A 106 -13.21 12.93 2.83
N ARG A 107 -14.17 12.93 1.90
CA ARG A 107 -15.03 14.08 1.65
C ARG A 107 -16.08 14.00 2.74
N GLU A 108 -16.06 14.96 3.65
CA GLU A 108 -17.35 15.47 4.14
C GLU A 108 -18.12 16.04 2.95
#